data_AF-A0A848ENZ1-F1
#
_entry.id   AF-A0A848ENZ1-F1
#
_cell.length_a   1.000
_cell.length_b   1.000
_cell.length_c   1.000
_cell.angle_alpha   90.00
_cell.angle_beta   90.00
_cell.angle_gamma   90.00
#
_symmetry.space_group_name_H-M   'P 1'
#
loop_
_entity.id
_entity.type
_entity.pdbx_description
1 polymer ?
#
loop_
_entity_poly.entity_id
_entity_poly.type
_entity_poly.pdbx_seq_one_letter_code
_entity_poly.pdbx_strand_id
1 'polypeptide(L)'
;MKDLVGSLRKVRGIKSVKNRGDTLKINLYSREKGDVYEIEGDLRKISQKISHRLDEARSKSEIDGWNWVQKPEKQYRSKGPDIGNINDRQPIGHKPPFYTVSIQK
;
A
#
# COMPACT_ATOMS: atom_id res chain seq x y z
N MET A 1 -11.68 -1.04 -16.51
CA MET A 1 -10.54 -1.65 -15.76
C MET A 1 -9.15 -1.21 -16.23
N LYS A 2 -8.84 -1.14 -17.54
CA LYS A 2 -7.55 -0.57 -18.00
C LYS A 2 -7.39 0.89 -17.56
N ASP A 3 -8.48 1.66 -17.58
CA ASP A 3 -8.50 3.06 -17.18
C ASP A 3 -8.23 3.25 -15.69
N LEU A 4 -8.88 2.47 -14.82
CA LEU A 4 -8.58 2.42 -13.38
C LEU A 4 -7.10 2.13 -13.10
N VAL A 5 -6.52 1.12 -13.75
CA VAL A 5 -5.09 0.78 -13.60
C VAL A 5 -4.21 1.95 -14.05
N GLY A 6 -4.55 2.60 -15.15
CA GLY A 6 -3.86 3.80 -15.65
C GLY A 6 -3.95 4.98 -14.68
N SER A 7 -5.13 5.21 -14.10
CA SER A 7 -5.38 6.27 -13.11
C SER A 7 -4.59 6.04 -11.83
N LEU A 8 -4.58 4.82 -11.30
CA LEU A 8 -3.79 4.46 -10.13
C LEU A 8 -2.29 4.63 -10.36
N ARG A 9 -1.78 4.25 -11.54
CA ARG A 9 -0.34 4.46 -11.87
C ARG A 9 0.10 5.92 -11.85
N LYS A 10 -0.82 6.89 -12.01
CA LYS A 10 -0.52 8.33 -11.94
C LYS A 10 -0.37 8.86 -10.51
N VAL A 11 -0.70 8.06 -9.49
CA VAL A 11 -0.54 8.48 -8.09
C VAL A 11 0.94 8.47 -7.71
N ARG A 12 1.45 9.64 -7.29
CA ARG A 12 2.83 9.80 -6.81
C ARG A 12 3.12 8.82 -5.65
N GLY A 13 4.23 8.09 -5.76
CA GLY A 13 4.63 7.04 -4.81
C GLY A 13 4.28 5.61 -5.27
N ILE A 14 3.49 5.46 -6.34
CA ILE A 14 3.19 4.16 -6.95
C ILE A 14 4.17 3.90 -8.08
N LYS A 15 4.88 2.76 -8.00
CA LYS A 15 5.82 2.29 -9.03
C LYS A 15 5.11 1.55 -10.15
N SER A 16 4.19 0.67 -9.81
CA SER A 16 3.42 -0.10 -10.81
C SER A 16 2.14 -0.66 -10.22
N VAL A 17 1.16 -0.90 -11.09
CA VAL A 17 -0.08 -1.59 -10.73
C VAL A 17 -0.23 -2.81 -11.63
N LYS A 18 -0.37 -4.00 -11.02
CA LYS A 18 -0.59 -5.28 -11.68
C LYS A 18 -2.03 -5.72 -11.45
N ASN A 19 -2.76 -5.99 -12.52
CA ASN A 19 -4.09 -6.57 -12.46
C ASN A 19 -3.99 -8.10 -12.43
N ARG A 20 -4.67 -8.75 -11.49
CA ARG A 20 -4.77 -10.20 -11.33
C ARG A 20 -6.24 -10.67 -11.32
N GLY A 21 -7.04 -10.11 -12.20
CA GLY A 21 -8.47 -10.45 -12.34
C GLY A 21 -9.33 -9.58 -11.44
N ASP A 22 -9.59 -10.06 -10.23
CA ASP A 22 -10.42 -9.37 -9.22
C ASP A 22 -9.56 -8.73 -8.11
N THR A 23 -8.25 -8.72 -8.31
CA THR A 23 -7.31 -8.11 -7.36
C THR A 23 -6.31 -7.23 -8.09
N LEU A 24 -6.06 -6.04 -7.55
CA LEU A 24 -4.98 -5.15 -7.98
C LEU A 24 -3.85 -5.19 -6.96
N LYS A 25 -2.64 -5.49 -7.45
CA LYS A 25 -1.41 -5.34 -6.68
C LYS A 25 -0.73 -4.03 -7.07
N ILE A 26 -0.67 -3.11 -6.11
CA ILE A 26 -0.15 -1.75 -6.26
C ILE A 26 1.23 -1.69 -5.59
N ASN A 27 2.29 -1.79 -6.38
CA ASN A 27 3.66 -1.74 -5.90
C ASN A 27 4.09 -0.28 -5.72
N LEU A 28 4.71 0.01 -4.58
CA LEU A 28 5.20 1.35 -4.25
C LEU A 28 6.65 1.52 -4.65
N TYR A 29 7.08 2.77 -4.85
CA TYR A 29 8.50 3.07 -4.87
C TYR A 29 9.08 2.76 -3.51
N SER A 30 10.02 1.82 -3.49
CA SER A 30 10.62 1.32 -2.27
C SER A 30 12.03 0.82 -2.53
N ARG A 31 12.86 0.90 -1.49
CA ARG A 31 14.21 0.37 -1.44
C ARG A 31 14.27 -0.72 -0.38
N GLU A 32 14.91 -1.84 -0.73
CA GLU A 32 15.14 -2.94 0.21
C GLU A 32 16.19 -2.53 1.25
N LYS A 33 15.95 -2.89 2.51
CA LYS A 33 16.83 -2.59 3.65
C LYS A 33 16.81 -3.78 4.62
N GLY A 34 17.62 -4.79 4.32
CA GLY A 34 17.54 -6.08 5.01
C GLY A 34 16.18 -6.75 4.76
N ASP A 35 15.50 -7.19 5.82
CA ASP A 35 14.21 -7.90 5.69
C ASP A 35 12.98 -6.99 5.51
N VAL A 36 13.19 -5.68 5.48
CA VAL A 36 12.15 -4.64 5.39
C VAL A 36 12.39 -3.71 4.21
N TYR A 37 11.37 -2.90 3.89
CA TYR A 37 11.44 -1.94 2.80
C TYR A 37 11.27 -0.50 3.31
N GLU A 38 12.14 0.38 2.84
CA GLU A 38 11.96 1.81 2.95
C GLU A 38 11.05 2.26 1.80
N ILE A 39 9.88 2.83 2.11
CA ILE A 39 8.90 3.25 1.11
C ILE A 39 9.07 4.75 0.87
N GLU A 40 9.18 5.14 -0.40
CA GLU A 40 9.32 6.53 -0.79
C GLU A 40 7.96 7.23 -0.76
N GLY A 41 7.86 8.23 0.12
CA GLY A 41 6.68 9.07 0.27
C GLY A 41 5.78 8.69 1.45
N ASP A 42 4.69 9.42 1.57
CA ASP A 42 3.77 9.32 2.70
C ASP A 42 2.68 8.28 2.42
N LEU A 43 2.71 7.14 3.14
CA LEU A 43 1.73 6.06 3.01
C LEU A 43 0.29 6.51 3.28
N ARG A 44 0.06 7.48 4.17
CA ARG A 44 -1.28 8.00 4.45
C ARG A 44 -1.81 8.74 3.23
N LYS A 45 -1.00 9.61 2.62
CA LYS A 45 -1.38 10.32 1.39
C LYS A 45 -1.55 9.38 0.21
N ILE A 46 -0.69 8.36 0.09
CA ILE A 46 -0.79 7.36 -0.99
C ILE A 46 -2.07 6.55 -0.85
N SER A 47 -2.37 6.02 0.34
CA SER A 47 -3.58 5.22 0.58
C SER A 47 -4.85 6.03 0.34
N GLN A 48 -4.90 7.29 0.81
CA GLN A 48 -6.04 8.18 0.55
C GLN A 48 -6.26 8.42 -0.95
N LYS A 49 -5.19 8.64 -1.72
CA LYS A 49 -5.30 8.82 -3.18
C LYS A 49 -5.76 7.56 -3.89
N ILE A 50 -5.31 6.38 -3.45
CA ILE A 50 -5.77 5.10 -4.01
C ILE A 50 -7.26 4.93 -3.73
N SER A 51 -7.70 5.10 -2.48
CA SER A 51 -9.12 5.01 -2.11
C SER A 51 -9.97 5.94 -2.97
N HIS A 52 -9.57 7.21 -3.08
CA HIS A 52 -10.28 8.19 -3.89
C HIS A 52 -10.45 7.75 -5.36
N ARG A 53 -9.40 7.20 -5.99
CA ARG A 53 -9.51 6.70 -7.37
C ARG A 53 -10.42 5.48 -7.50
N LEU A 54 -10.44 4.62 -6.49
CA LEU A 54 -11.34 3.45 -6.47
C LEU A 54 -12.80 3.87 -6.24
N ASP A 55 -13.03 4.85 -5.36
CA ASP A 55 -14.35 5.42 -5.12
C ASP A 55 -14.86 6.18 -6.35
N GLU A 56 -14.00 6.93 -7.06
CA GLU A 56 -14.33 7.53 -8.36
C GLU A 56 -14.74 6.48 -9.39
N ALA A 57 -14.01 5.37 -9.48
CA ALA A 57 -14.32 4.29 -10.40
C ALA A 57 -15.65 3.61 -10.06
N ARG A 58 -15.94 3.44 -8.77
CA ARG A 58 -17.24 2.94 -8.30
C ARG A 58 -18.37 3.89 -8.67
N SER A 59 -18.21 5.19 -8.44
CA SER A 59 -19.22 6.20 -8.78
C SER A 59 -19.47 6.33 -10.29
N LYS A 60 -18.52 5.89 -11.13
CA LYS A 60 -18.64 5.81 -12.59
C LYS A 60 -19.12 4.45 -13.09
N SER A 61 -19.51 3.55 -12.19
CA SER A 61 -19.93 2.18 -12.52
C SER A 61 -18.88 1.37 -13.28
N GLU A 62 -17.58 1.66 -13.08
CA GLU A 62 -16.49 0.82 -13.63
C GLU A 62 -16.24 -0.44 -12.79
N ILE A 63 -16.62 -0.37 -11.51
CA ILE A 63 -16.53 -1.42 -10.49
C ILE A 63 -17.73 -1.27 -9.55
N ASP A 64 -18.18 -2.37 -8.94
CA ASP A 64 -19.29 -2.35 -7.98
C ASP A 64 -18.80 -2.01 -6.56
N GLY A 65 -17.58 -2.43 -6.24
CA GLY A 65 -17.03 -2.29 -4.90
C GLY A 65 -15.54 -2.59 -4.86
N TRP A 66 -14.91 -2.24 -3.75
CA TRP A 66 -13.50 -2.52 -3.53
C TRP A 66 -13.19 -2.65 -2.04
N ASN A 67 -12.18 -3.46 -1.72
CA ASN A 67 -11.73 -3.68 -0.34
C ASN A 67 -10.21 -3.78 -0.26
N TRP A 68 -9.63 -3.29 0.82
CA TRP A 68 -8.22 -3.52 1.13
C TRP A 68 -8.00 -4.97 1.55
N VAL A 69 -7.11 -5.66 0.85
CA VAL A 69 -6.68 -7.02 1.21
C VAL A 69 -5.38 -6.97 1.99
N GLN A 70 -4.45 -6.11 1.59
CA GLN A 70 -3.15 -5.98 2.23
C GLN A 70 -2.64 -4.55 2.13
N LYS A 71 -2.03 -4.07 3.22
CA LYS A 71 -1.41 -2.75 3.30
C LYS A 71 0.04 -2.89 3.76
N PRO A 72 0.93 -1.97 3.40
CA PRO A 72 2.24 -1.85 4.03
C PRO A 72 2.09 -1.51 5.51
N GLU A 73 2.74 -2.30 6.37
CA GLU A 73 2.73 -2.10 7.81
C GLU A 73 4.13 -1.77 8.31
N LYS A 74 4.20 -0.87 9.31
CA LYS A 74 5.47 -0.50 9.95
C LYS A 74 6.03 -1.72 10.67
N GLN A 75 7.30 -1.98 10.41
CA GLN A 75 8.08 -2.98 11.12
C GLN A 75 8.97 -2.29 12.14
N TYR A 76 9.16 -2.93 13.29
CA TYR A 76 9.89 -2.41 14.43
C TYR A 76 11.04 -3.36 14.77
N ARG A 77 12.12 -2.84 15.36
CA ARG A 77 13.19 -3.72 15.88
C ARG A 77 12.62 -4.69 16.92
N SER A 78 12.97 -5.96 16.81
CA SER A 78 12.77 -6.95 17.87
C SER A 78 13.54 -6.52 19.12
N LYS A 79 12.95 -6.69 20.30
CA LYS A 79 13.57 -6.34 21.59
C LYS A 79 14.98 -6.94 21.70
N GLY A 80 15.98 -6.13 22.03
CA GLY A 80 17.13 -6.60 22.81
C GLY A 80 16.67 -6.92 24.25
N PRO A 81 17.48 -7.64 25.05
CA PRO A 81 17.06 -8.12 26.38
C PRO A 81 16.50 -6.99 27.24
N ASP A 82 15.40 -7.28 27.96
CA ASP A 82 14.52 -6.32 28.64
C ASP A 82 15.27 -5.32 29.53
N ILE A 83 15.40 -4.08 29.04
CA ILE A 83 15.73 -2.92 29.86
C ILE A 83 14.46 -2.06 29.93
N GLY A 84 13.71 -2.25 31.02
CA GLY A 84 12.70 -1.38 31.62
C GLY A 84 11.82 -0.50 30.72
N ASN A 85 10.51 -0.77 30.73
CA ASN A 85 9.37 0.18 30.60
C ASN A 85 9.44 1.39 29.64
N ILE A 86 10.30 1.38 28.63
CA ILE A 86 10.38 2.43 27.61
C ILE A 86 9.93 1.81 26.29
N ASN A 87 8.72 2.18 25.85
CA ASN A 87 8.08 1.67 24.64
C ASN A 87 8.57 2.43 23.38
N ASP A 88 9.85 2.77 23.32
CA ASP A 88 10.44 3.57 22.23
C ASP A 88 10.98 2.66 21.12
N ARG A 89 10.05 1.93 20.49
CA ARG A 89 10.41 1.04 19.37
C ARG A 89 10.74 1.88 18.14
N GLN A 90 12.02 1.88 17.74
CA GLN A 90 12.44 2.52 16.50
C GLN A 90 11.88 1.76 15.28
N PRO A 91 11.12 2.43 14.38
CA PRO A 91 10.66 1.83 13.14
C PRO A 91 11.85 1.57 12.21
N ILE A 92 11.91 0.39 11.62
CA ILE A 92 13.00 -0.03 10.71
C ILE A 92 12.63 0.07 9.23
N GLY A 93 11.34 0.03 8.93
CA GLY A 93 10.82 0.05 7.56
C GLY A 93 9.40 -0.47 7.51
N HIS A 94 9.00 -1.00 6.36
CA HIS A 94 7.66 -1.51 6.10
C HIS A 94 7.67 -2.88 5.43
N LYS A 95 6.63 -3.67 5.67
CA LYS A 95 6.39 -4.94 5.00
C LYS A 95 4.88 -5.21 4.90
N PRO A 96 4.36 -5.63 3.74
CA PRO A 96 5.00 -5.65 2.42
C PRO A 96 5.18 -4.24 1.80
N PRO A 97 5.98 -4.07 0.72
CA PRO A 97 6.17 -2.80 0.02
C PRO A 97 5.07 -2.48 -1.00
N PHE A 98 3.88 -3.04 -0.83
CA PHE A 98 2.78 -2.92 -1.79
C PHE A 98 1.43 -2.94 -1.10
N TYR A 99 0.43 -2.39 -1.78
CA TYR A 99 -0.96 -2.60 -1.43
C TYR A 99 -1.57 -3.71 -2.29
N THR A 100 -2.52 -4.43 -1.73
CA THR A 100 -3.40 -5.35 -2.45
C THR A 100 -4.83 -4.91 -2.23
N VAL A 101 -5.57 -4.73 -3.32
CA VAL A 101 -6.97 -4.30 -3.33
C VAL A 101 -7.79 -5.34 -4.07
N SER A 102 -8.87 -5.81 -3.47
CA SER A 102 -9.89 -6.62 -4.15
C SER A 102 -10.90 -5.68 -4.82
N ILE A 103 -11.35 -6.04 -6.01
CA ILE A 103 -12.36 -5.33 -6.78
C ILE A 103 -13.54 -6.27 -7.03
N GLN A 104 -14.75 -5.75 -6.84
CA GLN A 104 -16.00 -6.39 -7.21
C GLN A 104 -16.49 -5.77 -8.53
N LYS A 105 -17.00 -6.59 -9.44
CA LYS A 105 -17.47 -6.21 -10.77
C LYS A 105 -18.91 -6.63 -10.96
#